data_AF-A0A523A121-F1
#
_entry.id   AF-A0A523A121-F1
#
_cell.length_a   1.000
_cell.length_b   1.000
_cell.length_c   1.000
_cell.angle_alpha   90.00
_cell.angle_beta   90.00
_cell.angle_gamma   90.00
#
_symmetry.space_group_name_H-M   'P 1'
#
loop_
_entity.id
_entity.type
_entity.pdbx_description
1 polymer ?
#
loop_
_entity_poly.entity_id
_entity_poly.type
_entity_poly.pdbx_seq_one_letter_code
_entity_poly.pdbx_strand_id
1 'polypeptide(L)'
;MQPFKPKSRGRAFPRCAMMFQRMSLLGRQGVRKDSTMTRPNKPHHLSDKHWLSLSDAHKALYALVRPLAKATYEVDVQLSHVEEFITRQSSDMAEMGGTLELEPDFQRGHVWTDEQQVRYVESLLRGIAPRSIIFNCPGWSRDTKSGDIPPNTFQCVDGLQRLTAVRKFMNGNSQVFGDLCASNLKGSPFDPSRYTLKISVYEFENRADLLQFYIDLNSGGTVHGSDELDRVRRLRDQTRRSENMNYGQSQAVMVLAGERLGFQMENATLAKKILGGESVHPMFFAFIENEATAFHNRIRNQPELVEQANQHCVAIAAEYALPAARATGPEETQNEPSLRPTYSGA
;
A
#
# COMPACT_ATOMS: atom_id res chain seq x y z
N MET A 1 49.94 27.42 -13.83
CA MET A 1 50.81 27.11 -12.66
C MET A 1 49.94 27.20 -11.42
N GLN A 2 50.07 26.23 -10.50
CA GLN A 2 49.36 26.09 -9.22
C GLN A 2 47.92 25.49 -9.25
N PRO A 3 47.54 24.66 -8.25
CA PRO A 3 47.61 23.21 -8.42
C PRO A 3 46.35 22.43 -7.99
N PHE A 4 46.32 21.17 -8.42
CA PHE A 4 45.50 20.08 -7.90
C PHE A 4 45.74 19.83 -6.40
N LYS A 5 44.67 19.57 -5.63
CA LYS A 5 44.63 18.72 -4.41
C LYS A 5 43.16 18.46 -3.96
N PRO A 6 42.87 17.42 -3.14
CA PRO A 6 42.03 16.30 -3.58
C PRO A 6 40.70 16.13 -2.80
N LYS A 7 39.83 15.28 -3.36
CA LYS A 7 38.58 14.77 -2.79
C LYS A 7 38.74 14.27 -1.35
N SER A 8 37.98 14.82 -0.41
CA SER A 8 37.67 14.18 0.87
C SER A 8 36.34 13.41 0.75
N ARG A 9 36.41 12.09 0.97
CA ARG A 9 35.28 11.17 1.05
C ARG A 9 34.33 11.58 2.19
N GLY A 10 33.14 12.08 1.86
CA GLY A 10 32.02 12.20 2.81
C GLY A 10 31.30 10.86 2.90
N ARG A 11 31.28 10.27 4.09
CA ARG A 11 30.60 9.02 4.41
C ARG A 11 29.09 9.17 4.14
N ALA A 12 28.51 8.20 3.45
CA ALA A 12 27.07 8.01 3.41
C ALA A 12 26.57 7.68 4.83
N PHE A 13 25.56 8.40 5.30
CA PHE A 13 24.83 8.08 6.53
C PHE A 13 23.33 7.89 6.22
N PRO A 14 22.62 6.99 6.91
CA PRO A 14 21.28 6.55 6.53
C PRO A 14 20.22 7.60 6.86
N ARG A 15 19.29 7.79 5.92
CA ARG A 15 18.10 8.64 6.02
C ARG A 15 17.07 7.99 6.96
N CYS A 16 17.01 8.42 8.22
CA CYS A 16 16.00 7.95 9.18
C CYS A 16 15.49 9.10 10.07
N ALA A 17 14.74 10.05 9.50
CA ALA A 17 14.17 11.16 10.28
C ALA A 17 12.91 11.74 9.63
N MET A 18 11.74 11.12 9.80
CA MET A 18 10.45 11.72 9.38
C MET A 18 9.26 11.23 10.24
N MET A 19 9.30 11.50 11.55
CA MET A 19 8.08 11.48 12.40
C MET A 19 7.88 12.87 13.04
N PHE A 20 8.94 13.41 13.65
CA PHE A 20 8.92 14.72 14.34
C PHE A 20 8.52 15.92 13.48
N GLN A 21 9.01 16.03 12.23
CA GLN A 21 8.73 17.19 11.37
C GLN A 21 7.29 17.25 10.84
N ARG A 22 6.60 16.10 10.75
CA ARG A 22 5.29 16.00 10.09
C ARG A 22 4.13 16.24 11.05
N MET A 23 4.29 15.89 12.34
CA MET A 23 3.28 16.12 13.37
C MET A 23 3.01 17.61 13.63
N SER A 24 4.01 18.49 13.40
CA SER A 24 3.87 19.95 13.53
C SER A 24 3.15 20.63 12.35
N LEU A 25 3.06 19.99 11.17
CA LEU A 25 2.49 20.59 9.95
C LEU A 25 0.98 20.36 9.81
N LEU A 26 0.38 19.49 10.62
CA LEU A 26 -1.06 19.20 10.62
C LEU A 26 -1.92 20.35 11.19
N GLY A 27 -1.32 21.39 11.78
CA GLY A 27 -2.02 22.49 12.46
C GLY A 27 -2.48 23.68 11.60
N ARG A 28 -2.52 23.59 10.26
CA ARG A 28 -2.93 24.75 9.42
C ARG A 28 -4.09 24.52 8.45
N GLN A 29 -4.72 23.35 8.44
CA GLN A 29 -5.95 23.16 7.65
C GLN A 29 -7.16 23.14 8.58
N GLY A 30 -8.02 24.14 8.41
CA GLY A 30 -9.17 24.37 9.27
C GLY A 30 -10.05 23.14 9.41
N VAL A 31 -10.46 22.90 10.65
CA VAL A 31 -11.40 21.83 11.05
C VAL A 31 -12.70 21.99 10.26
N ARG A 32 -12.83 21.27 9.15
CA ARG A 32 -14.15 20.96 8.59
C ARG A 32 -14.74 19.87 9.47
N LYS A 33 -15.95 20.14 10.00
CA LYS A 33 -16.81 19.14 10.64
C LYS A 33 -17.09 18.05 9.63
N ASP A 34 -16.29 16.99 9.63
CA ASP A 34 -16.66 15.78 8.91
C ASP A 34 -17.37 14.85 9.89
N SER A 35 -18.62 14.53 9.57
CA SER A 35 -19.51 13.67 10.35
C SER A 35 -19.11 12.20 10.21
N THR A 36 -17.87 11.87 10.54
CA THR A 36 -17.34 10.51 10.51
C THR A 36 -17.75 9.79 11.80
N MET A 37 -19.02 9.42 11.87
CA MET A 37 -19.40 8.22 12.60
C MET A 37 -18.55 7.08 12.01
N THR A 38 -17.57 6.63 12.78
CA THR A 38 -16.72 5.47 12.54
C THR A 38 -17.51 4.38 11.82
N ARG A 39 -17.17 4.07 10.56
CA ARG A 39 -17.80 3.00 9.76
C ARG A 39 -17.27 1.66 10.27
N PRO A 40 -18.00 0.86 11.06
CA PRO A 40 -17.49 -0.45 11.44
C PRO A 40 -17.95 -1.44 10.35
N ASN A 41 -16.99 -2.01 9.62
CA ASN A 41 -17.12 -3.30 8.93
C ASN A 41 -18.15 -3.43 7.79
N LYS A 42 -18.50 -2.38 7.07
CA LYS A 42 -19.26 -2.55 5.80
C LYS A 42 -18.33 -3.13 4.73
N PRO A 43 -18.67 -4.25 4.07
CA PRO A 43 -17.92 -4.74 2.90
C PRO A 43 -17.85 -3.71 1.77
N HIS A 44 -16.68 -3.59 1.14
CA HIS A 44 -16.39 -2.59 0.10
C HIS A 44 -17.40 -2.58 -1.06
N HIS A 45 -17.91 -3.74 -1.44
CA HIS A 45 -18.79 -3.91 -2.61
C HIS A 45 -20.27 -3.63 -2.33
N LEU A 46 -20.68 -3.34 -1.08
CA LEU A 46 -22.08 -3.08 -0.75
C LEU A 46 -22.41 -1.58 -0.76
N SER A 47 -23.57 -1.23 -1.31
CA SER A 47 -24.11 0.13 -1.19
C SER A 47 -24.52 0.45 0.25
N ASP A 48 -24.43 1.72 0.63
CA ASP A 48 -24.83 2.16 1.98
C ASP A 48 -26.31 1.87 2.26
N LYS A 49 -27.16 2.09 1.25
CA LYS A 49 -28.60 1.79 1.32
C LYS A 49 -28.86 0.32 1.66
N HIS A 50 -28.17 -0.60 0.99
CA HIS A 50 -28.34 -2.01 1.27
C HIS A 50 -27.81 -2.37 2.66
N TRP A 51 -26.61 -1.91 3.01
CA TRP A 51 -25.99 -2.20 4.31
C TRP A 51 -26.84 -1.73 5.49
N LEU A 52 -27.39 -0.52 5.41
CA LEU A 52 -28.25 0.05 6.45
C LEU A 52 -29.59 -0.68 6.58
N SER A 53 -30.06 -1.35 5.51
CA SER A 53 -31.29 -2.15 5.53
C SER A 53 -31.15 -3.51 6.22
N LEU A 54 -29.92 -3.97 6.48
CA LEU A 54 -29.66 -5.27 7.07
C LEU A 54 -29.87 -5.26 8.59
N SER A 55 -30.38 -6.37 9.13
CA SER A 55 -30.39 -6.62 10.57
C SER A 55 -28.96 -6.79 11.11
N ASP A 56 -28.76 -6.58 12.41
CA ASP A 56 -27.45 -6.76 13.03
C ASP A 56 -26.96 -8.21 12.94
N ALA A 57 -27.88 -9.18 12.98
CA ALA A 57 -27.57 -10.59 12.72
C ALA A 57 -27.02 -10.81 11.30
N HIS A 58 -27.61 -10.18 10.28
CA HIS A 58 -27.10 -10.27 8.91
C HIS A 58 -25.76 -9.52 8.73
N LYS A 59 -25.58 -8.37 9.37
CA LYS A 59 -24.29 -7.65 9.38
C LYS A 59 -23.20 -8.52 10.04
N ALA A 60 -23.51 -9.24 11.11
CA ALA A 60 -22.60 -10.18 11.74
C ALA A 60 -22.25 -11.37 10.81
N LEU A 61 -23.21 -11.88 10.03
CA LEU A 61 -22.93 -12.89 9.01
C LEU A 61 -21.97 -12.38 7.93
N TYR A 62 -22.10 -11.13 7.49
CA TYR A 62 -21.13 -10.53 6.56
C TYR A 62 -19.72 -10.45 7.12
N ALA A 63 -19.59 -10.16 8.42
CA ALA A 63 -18.29 -10.16 9.10
C ALA A 63 -17.67 -11.57 9.21
N LEU A 64 -18.49 -12.62 9.28
CA LEU A 64 -18.05 -14.00 9.32
C LEU A 64 -17.73 -14.57 7.93
N VAL A 65 -18.67 -14.46 6.99
CA VAL A 65 -18.58 -15.07 5.65
C VAL A 65 -17.60 -14.33 4.77
N ARG A 66 -17.55 -12.99 4.87
CA ARG A 66 -16.70 -12.11 4.04
C ARG A 66 -16.71 -12.50 2.55
N PRO A 67 -17.87 -12.38 1.88
CA PRO A 67 -17.93 -12.66 0.45
C PRO A 67 -16.93 -11.76 -0.31
N LEU A 68 -16.13 -12.37 -1.18
CA LEU A 68 -15.15 -11.65 -1.98
C LEU A 68 -15.83 -10.61 -2.86
N ALA A 69 -15.17 -9.47 -3.03
CA ALA A 69 -15.62 -8.45 -3.96
C ALA A 69 -15.69 -9.02 -5.39
N LYS A 70 -16.47 -8.36 -6.25
CA LYS A 70 -16.45 -8.63 -7.69
C LYS A 70 -15.48 -7.69 -8.38
N ALA A 71 -14.83 -8.17 -9.44
CA ALA A 71 -13.98 -7.35 -10.28
C ALA A 71 -14.81 -6.24 -10.94
N THR A 72 -14.22 -5.05 -11.08
CA THR A 72 -14.84 -3.93 -11.78
C THR A 72 -14.67 -4.04 -13.28
N TYR A 73 -13.56 -4.64 -13.72
CA TYR A 73 -13.24 -4.87 -15.11
C TYR A 73 -12.65 -6.26 -15.30
N GLU A 74 -13.03 -6.94 -16.38
CA GLU A 74 -12.47 -8.23 -16.76
C GLU A 74 -12.23 -8.28 -18.27
N VAL A 75 -11.12 -8.91 -18.67
CA VAL A 75 -10.76 -9.11 -20.08
C VAL A 75 -9.99 -10.40 -20.26
N ASP A 76 -10.22 -11.10 -21.36
CA ASP A 76 -9.40 -12.23 -21.79
C ASP A 76 -8.24 -11.71 -22.67
N VAL A 77 -7.01 -11.95 -22.23
CA VAL A 77 -5.78 -11.59 -22.95
C VAL A 77 -5.16 -12.85 -23.54
N GLN A 78 -4.98 -12.88 -24.86
CA GLN A 78 -4.30 -13.98 -25.55
C GLN A 78 -2.87 -14.15 -25.05
N LEU A 79 -2.38 -15.39 -24.95
CA LEU A 79 -1.01 -15.62 -24.47
C LEU A 79 0.04 -14.88 -25.31
N SER A 80 -0.19 -14.79 -26.62
CA SER A 80 0.64 -14.02 -27.56
C SER A 80 0.73 -12.52 -27.27
N HIS A 81 -0.25 -11.94 -26.57
CA HIS A 81 -0.31 -10.51 -26.26
C HIS A 81 -0.04 -10.20 -24.78
N VAL A 82 0.35 -11.18 -23.96
CA VAL A 82 0.59 -10.96 -22.53
C VAL A 82 1.72 -9.95 -22.29
N GLU A 83 2.84 -10.06 -23.01
CA GLU A 83 3.97 -9.14 -22.83
C GLU A 83 3.61 -7.71 -23.26
N GLU A 84 2.91 -7.58 -24.38
CA GLU A 84 2.40 -6.29 -24.87
C GLU A 84 1.41 -5.68 -23.89
N PHE A 85 0.48 -6.47 -23.36
CA PHE A 85 -0.48 -6.02 -22.35
C PHE A 85 0.24 -5.45 -21.13
N ILE A 86 1.21 -6.17 -20.57
CA ILE A 86 1.98 -5.73 -19.39
C ILE A 86 2.79 -4.47 -19.69
N THR A 87 3.46 -4.42 -20.84
CA THR A 87 4.25 -3.25 -21.26
C THR A 87 3.35 -2.02 -21.42
N ARG A 88 2.20 -2.18 -22.07
CA ARG A 88 1.22 -1.10 -22.24
C ARG A 88 0.68 -0.60 -20.90
N GLN A 89 0.28 -1.50 -20.00
CA GLN A 89 -0.17 -1.08 -18.65
C GLN A 89 0.94 -0.34 -17.91
N SER A 90 2.20 -0.78 -18.00
CA SER A 90 3.31 -0.07 -17.38
C SER A 90 3.47 1.35 -17.91
N SER A 91 3.41 1.55 -19.23
CA SER A 91 3.53 2.86 -19.86
C SER A 91 2.33 3.75 -19.53
N ASP A 92 1.11 3.25 -19.72
CA ASP A 92 -0.13 3.99 -19.48
C ASP A 92 -0.20 4.47 -18.01
N MET A 93 0.13 3.60 -17.05
CA MET A 93 0.15 4.00 -15.64
C MET A 93 1.21 5.07 -15.37
N ALA A 94 2.41 4.94 -15.93
CA ALA A 94 3.49 5.92 -15.75
C ALA A 94 3.12 7.29 -16.33
N GLU A 95 2.47 7.34 -17.50
CA GLU A 95 1.98 8.59 -18.11
C GLU A 95 0.92 9.28 -17.23
N MET A 96 0.13 8.50 -16.50
CA MET A 96 -0.86 9.00 -15.54
C MET A 96 -0.29 9.22 -14.12
N GLY A 97 1.04 9.19 -13.95
CA GLY A 97 1.73 9.41 -12.67
C GLY A 97 1.62 8.26 -11.67
N GLY A 98 1.17 7.08 -12.12
CA GLY A 98 1.11 5.83 -11.36
C GLY A 98 2.27 4.88 -11.66
N THR A 99 2.08 3.60 -11.32
CA THR A 99 3.09 2.55 -11.50
C THR A 99 2.47 1.17 -11.68
N LEU A 100 3.18 0.27 -12.36
CA LEU A 100 2.88 -1.16 -12.39
C LEU A 100 3.74 -1.90 -11.36
N GLU A 101 3.09 -2.63 -10.45
CA GLU A 101 3.76 -3.43 -9.42
C GLU A 101 3.35 -4.90 -9.55
N LEU A 102 4.20 -5.73 -10.18
CA LEU A 102 3.95 -7.17 -10.27
C LEU A 102 4.25 -7.92 -8.95
N GLU A 103 5.14 -7.36 -8.14
CA GLU A 103 5.60 -7.94 -6.87
C GLU A 103 5.40 -6.94 -5.73
N PRO A 104 4.14 -6.58 -5.40
CA PRO A 104 3.89 -5.72 -4.25
C PRO A 104 4.34 -6.43 -2.96
N ASP A 105 4.61 -5.67 -1.92
CA ASP A 105 5.23 -6.18 -0.69
C ASP A 105 4.44 -7.30 0.00
N PHE A 106 3.13 -7.39 -0.19
CA PHE A 106 2.28 -8.46 0.34
C PHE A 106 2.30 -9.76 -0.50
N GLN A 107 2.89 -9.75 -1.70
CA GLN A 107 3.02 -10.92 -2.57
C GLN A 107 4.18 -11.83 -2.13
N ARG A 108 4.12 -13.13 -2.46
CA ARG A 108 5.16 -14.13 -2.10
C ARG A 108 6.37 -14.23 -3.02
N GLY A 109 6.57 -13.29 -3.94
CA GLY A 109 7.61 -13.38 -4.97
C GLY A 109 7.48 -14.65 -5.83
N HIS A 110 8.55 -15.06 -6.52
CA HIS A 110 8.58 -16.24 -7.39
C HIS A 110 8.93 -17.54 -6.62
N VAL A 111 7.92 -18.37 -6.35
CA VAL A 111 8.07 -19.61 -5.57
C VAL A 111 7.88 -20.90 -6.39
N TRP A 112 7.39 -20.79 -7.63
CA TRP A 112 7.34 -21.94 -8.51
C TRP A 112 8.72 -22.25 -9.09
N THR A 113 9.14 -23.50 -8.87
CA THR A 113 10.23 -24.14 -9.64
C THR A 113 9.94 -24.09 -11.14
N ASP A 114 10.97 -24.20 -11.97
CA ASP A 114 10.79 -24.23 -13.41
C ASP A 114 9.91 -25.41 -13.84
N GLU A 115 10.03 -26.56 -13.18
CA GLU A 115 9.16 -27.72 -13.42
C GLU A 115 7.68 -27.43 -13.13
N GLN A 116 7.38 -26.66 -12.07
CA GLN A 116 6.01 -26.24 -11.78
C GLN A 116 5.48 -25.26 -12.83
N GLN A 117 6.32 -24.34 -13.30
CA GLN A 117 5.97 -23.41 -14.37
C GLN A 117 5.66 -24.16 -15.68
N VAL A 118 6.51 -25.11 -16.06
CA VAL A 118 6.32 -26.00 -17.23
C VAL A 118 5.00 -26.77 -17.11
N ARG A 119 4.77 -27.45 -15.97
CA ARG A 119 3.54 -28.22 -15.75
C ARG A 119 2.29 -27.36 -15.83
N TYR A 120 2.35 -26.12 -15.34
CA TYR A 120 1.24 -25.19 -15.46
C TYR A 120 0.93 -24.85 -16.92
N VAL A 121 1.95 -24.52 -17.72
CA VAL A 121 1.75 -24.20 -19.15
C VAL A 121 1.22 -25.41 -19.91
N GLU A 122 1.75 -26.61 -19.66
CA GLU A 122 1.20 -27.83 -20.27
C GLU A 122 -0.27 -28.05 -19.89
N SER A 123 -0.61 -27.86 -18.61
CA SER A 123 -1.99 -27.95 -18.12
C SER A 123 -2.91 -26.89 -18.74
N LEU A 124 -2.38 -25.71 -19.04
CA LEU A 124 -3.08 -24.63 -19.72
C LEU A 124 -3.35 -24.98 -21.18
N LEU A 125 -2.37 -25.55 -21.88
CA LEU A 125 -2.52 -26.04 -23.26
C LEU A 125 -3.49 -27.24 -23.37
N ARG A 126 -3.59 -28.05 -22.31
CA ARG A 126 -4.64 -29.09 -22.16
C ARG A 126 -6.03 -28.52 -21.86
N GLY A 127 -6.17 -27.23 -21.56
CA GLY A 127 -7.45 -26.55 -21.31
C GLY A 127 -8.02 -26.71 -19.89
N ILE A 128 -7.22 -27.18 -18.93
CA ILE A 128 -7.71 -27.49 -17.57
C ILE A 128 -7.10 -26.61 -16.47
N ALA A 129 -6.08 -25.81 -16.79
CA ALA A 129 -5.44 -24.94 -15.80
C ALA A 129 -6.30 -23.70 -15.46
N PRO A 130 -6.22 -23.19 -14.22
CA PRO A 130 -6.80 -21.90 -13.87
C PRO A 130 -6.12 -20.77 -14.65
N ARG A 131 -6.92 -19.82 -15.16
CA ARG A 131 -6.45 -18.76 -16.08
C ARG A 131 -6.45 -17.36 -15.45
N SER A 132 -6.92 -17.23 -14.22
CA SER A 132 -7.15 -15.93 -13.57
C SER A 132 -5.85 -15.26 -13.16
N ILE A 133 -5.72 -13.98 -13.49
CA ILE A 133 -4.72 -13.05 -12.99
C ILE A 133 -5.47 -11.85 -12.42
N ILE A 134 -5.20 -11.50 -11.17
CA ILE A 134 -5.96 -10.47 -10.45
C ILE A 134 -5.06 -9.27 -10.22
N PHE A 135 -5.55 -8.10 -10.59
CA PHE A 135 -4.92 -6.81 -10.33
C PHE A 135 -5.82 -5.92 -9.46
N ASN A 136 -5.20 -5.01 -8.72
CA ASN A 136 -5.85 -3.86 -8.10
C ASN A 136 -5.35 -2.59 -8.78
N CYS A 137 -6.24 -1.65 -9.08
CA CYS A 137 -5.90 -0.35 -9.62
C CYS A 137 -6.92 0.70 -9.18
N PRO A 138 -6.65 1.47 -8.10
CA PRO A 138 -7.51 2.58 -7.74
C PRO A 138 -7.61 3.56 -8.91
N GLY A 139 -8.82 3.94 -9.30
CA GLY A 139 -9.02 4.92 -10.38
C GLY A 139 -9.34 4.31 -11.74
N TRP A 140 -9.40 2.97 -11.85
CA TRP A 140 -9.53 2.30 -13.15
C TRP A 140 -10.82 2.66 -13.91
N SER A 141 -11.97 2.70 -13.22
CA SER A 141 -13.25 3.05 -13.86
C SER A 141 -13.87 4.34 -13.33
N ARG A 142 -13.42 4.84 -12.19
CA ARG A 142 -13.98 6.02 -11.52
C ARG A 142 -12.86 6.81 -10.86
N ASP A 143 -12.97 8.14 -10.87
CA ASP A 143 -12.04 9.00 -10.14
C ASP A 143 -11.96 8.59 -8.66
N THR A 144 -10.74 8.32 -8.18
CA THR A 144 -10.48 8.06 -6.77
C THR A 144 -10.70 9.33 -5.96
N LYS A 145 -11.54 9.27 -4.93
CA LYS A 145 -11.87 10.45 -4.11
C LYS A 145 -11.08 10.54 -2.82
N SER A 146 -10.57 9.40 -2.33
CA SER A 146 -9.86 9.28 -1.06
C SER A 146 -9.29 7.87 -0.88
N GLY A 147 -8.02 7.71 -0.53
CA GLY A 147 -7.41 6.41 -0.27
C GLY A 147 -5.93 6.54 0.08
N ASP A 148 -5.35 5.49 0.67
CA ASP A 148 -3.92 5.46 1.05
C ASP A 148 -3.02 4.74 0.05
N ILE A 149 -3.62 4.13 -0.98
CA ILE A 149 -2.98 3.62 -2.19
C ILE A 149 -2.99 4.73 -3.25
N PRO A 150 -1.83 5.08 -3.84
CA PRO A 150 -1.80 6.09 -4.90
C PRO A 150 -2.70 5.70 -6.08
N PRO A 151 -3.42 6.66 -6.70
CA PRO A 151 -4.17 6.42 -7.92
C PRO A 151 -3.28 5.82 -9.02
N ASN A 152 -3.87 5.06 -9.95
CA ASN A 152 -3.16 4.45 -11.08
C ASN A 152 -2.01 3.52 -10.67
N THR A 153 -2.02 2.98 -9.44
CA THR A 153 -1.10 1.93 -9.01
C THR A 153 -1.68 0.57 -9.41
N PHE A 154 -1.17 -0.04 -10.48
CA PHE A 154 -1.61 -1.32 -11.04
C PHE A 154 -0.85 -2.48 -10.38
N GLN A 155 -1.40 -3.04 -9.29
CA GLN A 155 -0.73 -4.02 -8.44
C GLN A 155 -1.22 -5.45 -8.71
N CYS A 156 -0.31 -6.41 -8.92
CA CYS A 156 -0.67 -7.82 -9.06
C CYS A 156 -1.01 -8.44 -7.70
N VAL A 157 -2.29 -8.78 -7.51
CA VAL A 157 -2.83 -9.33 -6.28
C VAL A 157 -2.71 -10.85 -6.26
N ASP A 158 -3.03 -11.52 -7.36
CA ASP A 158 -2.89 -12.98 -7.51
C ASP A 158 -2.56 -13.36 -8.95
N GLY A 159 -1.90 -14.50 -9.13
CA GLY A 159 -1.55 -15.05 -10.43
C GLY A 159 -0.13 -14.76 -10.90
N LEU A 160 0.73 -14.16 -10.06
CA LEU A 160 2.13 -13.87 -10.41
C LEU A 160 2.87 -15.09 -10.99
N GLN A 161 2.74 -16.27 -10.39
CA GLN A 161 3.42 -17.48 -10.88
C GLN A 161 2.90 -17.90 -12.26
N ARG A 162 1.58 -17.81 -12.47
CA ARG A 162 0.92 -18.15 -13.74
C ARG A 162 1.34 -17.18 -14.85
N LEU A 163 1.34 -15.89 -14.54
CA LEU A 163 1.80 -14.85 -15.44
C LEU A 163 3.27 -15.06 -15.81
N THR A 164 4.12 -15.34 -14.82
CA THR A 164 5.56 -15.59 -15.03
C THR A 164 5.80 -16.80 -15.93
N ALA A 165 5.13 -17.91 -15.66
CA ALA A 165 5.25 -19.13 -16.45
C ALA A 165 4.87 -18.90 -17.92
N VAL A 166 3.77 -18.18 -18.17
CA VAL A 166 3.35 -17.80 -19.53
C VAL A 166 4.38 -16.88 -20.19
N ARG A 167 4.85 -15.84 -19.51
CA ARG A 167 5.87 -14.93 -20.06
C ARG A 167 7.17 -15.68 -20.42
N LYS A 168 7.64 -16.58 -19.55
CA LYS A 168 8.82 -17.42 -19.84
C LYS A 168 8.60 -18.29 -21.08
N PHE A 169 7.46 -18.97 -21.17
CA PHE A 169 7.13 -19.82 -22.31
C PHE A 169 7.03 -19.03 -23.63
N MET A 170 6.33 -17.90 -23.62
CA MET A 170 6.15 -17.05 -24.80
C MET A 170 7.45 -16.44 -25.30
N ASN A 171 8.39 -16.14 -24.39
CA ASN A 171 9.72 -15.64 -24.73
C ASN A 171 10.72 -16.76 -25.12
N GLY A 172 10.29 -18.02 -25.18
CA GLY A 172 11.15 -19.16 -25.55
C GLY A 172 12.12 -19.59 -24.44
N ASN A 173 11.95 -19.09 -23.22
CA ASN A 173 12.78 -19.42 -22.05
C ASN A 173 12.28 -20.66 -21.29
N SER A 174 11.25 -21.34 -21.79
CA SER A 174 10.69 -22.57 -21.23
C SER A 174 10.21 -23.47 -22.36
N GLN A 175 10.50 -24.77 -22.23
CA GLN A 175 10.00 -25.82 -23.10
C GLN A 175 8.88 -26.59 -22.38
N VAL A 176 7.92 -27.12 -23.15
CA VAL A 176 6.79 -27.91 -22.65
C VAL A 176 6.71 -29.22 -23.42
N PHE A 177 6.16 -30.26 -22.79
CA PHE A 177 6.03 -31.59 -23.40
C PHE A 177 7.36 -32.16 -23.94
N GLY A 178 8.46 -31.89 -23.21
CA GLY A 178 9.82 -32.21 -23.65
C GLY A 178 10.52 -30.96 -24.17
N ASP A 179 10.50 -30.77 -25.49
CA ASP A 179 11.37 -29.81 -26.20
C ASP A 179 10.60 -28.72 -26.97
N LEU A 180 9.27 -28.63 -26.81
CA LEU A 180 8.44 -27.70 -27.58
C LEU A 180 8.45 -26.29 -26.96
N CYS A 181 8.83 -25.29 -27.75
CA CYS A 181 8.67 -23.87 -27.44
C CYS A 181 7.39 -23.30 -28.08
N ALA A 182 7.01 -22.08 -27.66
CA ALA A 182 5.85 -21.37 -28.22
C ALA A 182 5.91 -21.23 -29.75
N SER A 183 7.10 -21.00 -30.32
CA SER A 183 7.32 -20.91 -31.77
C SER A 183 7.05 -22.21 -32.52
N ASN A 184 7.33 -23.37 -31.91
CA ASN A 184 7.06 -24.68 -32.52
C ASN A 184 5.55 -24.95 -32.65
N LEU A 185 4.75 -24.36 -31.76
CA LEU A 185 3.29 -24.53 -31.76
C LEU A 185 2.56 -23.56 -32.69
N LYS A 186 3.25 -22.57 -33.26
CA LYS A 186 2.64 -21.53 -34.09
C LYS A 186 1.96 -22.15 -35.32
N GLY A 187 0.72 -21.76 -35.59
CA GLY A 187 -0.14 -22.27 -36.67
C GLY A 187 -0.80 -23.62 -36.38
N SER A 188 -0.43 -24.31 -35.29
CA SER A 188 -1.02 -25.58 -34.91
C SER A 188 -2.39 -25.42 -34.20
N PRO A 189 -3.13 -26.51 -33.96
CA PRO A 189 -4.29 -26.48 -33.05
C PRO A 189 -3.96 -26.03 -31.62
N PHE A 190 -2.69 -26.12 -31.21
CA PHE A 190 -2.17 -25.74 -29.90
C PHE A 190 -1.44 -24.39 -29.92
N ASP A 191 -1.63 -23.58 -30.97
CA ASP A 191 -1.04 -22.24 -31.08
C ASP A 191 -1.41 -21.38 -29.84
N PRO A 192 -0.43 -20.78 -29.14
CA PRO A 192 -0.68 -19.97 -27.94
C PRO A 192 -1.68 -18.82 -28.13
N SER A 193 -1.85 -18.30 -29.35
CA SER A 193 -2.88 -17.28 -29.68
C SER A 193 -4.32 -17.76 -29.48
N ARG A 194 -4.54 -19.08 -29.39
CA ARG A 194 -5.85 -19.70 -29.13
C ARG A 194 -6.20 -19.79 -27.64
N TYR A 195 -5.25 -19.46 -26.77
CA TYR A 195 -5.40 -19.56 -25.31
C TYR A 195 -5.36 -18.16 -24.69
N THR A 196 -6.07 -17.98 -23.58
CA THR A 196 -6.15 -16.69 -22.90
C THR A 196 -5.91 -16.80 -21.40
N LEU A 197 -5.33 -15.75 -20.83
CA LEU A 197 -5.43 -15.45 -19.39
C LEU A 197 -6.61 -14.53 -19.16
N LYS A 198 -7.37 -14.76 -18.09
CA LYS A 198 -8.45 -13.87 -17.67
C LYS A 198 -7.88 -12.85 -16.69
N ILE A 199 -7.79 -11.59 -17.10
CA ILE A 199 -7.38 -10.48 -16.26
C ILE A 199 -8.61 -9.90 -15.58
N SER A 200 -8.59 -9.81 -14.26
CA SER A 200 -9.65 -9.18 -13.45
C SER A 200 -9.05 -8.02 -12.65
N VAL A 201 -9.63 -6.83 -12.79
CA VAL A 201 -9.18 -5.60 -12.12
C VAL A 201 -10.18 -5.19 -11.04
N TYR A 202 -9.65 -4.93 -9.85
CA TYR A 202 -10.35 -4.42 -8.68
C TYR A 202 -9.90 -2.99 -8.39
N GLU A 203 -10.67 -2.25 -7.59
CA GLU A 203 -10.41 -0.83 -7.30
C GLU A 203 -10.50 -0.56 -5.79
N PHE A 204 -9.75 -1.31 -4.99
CA PHE A 204 -9.58 -1.01 -3.56
C PHE A 204 -8.73 0.25 -3.41
N GLU A 205 -9.26 1.28 -2.76
CA GLU A 205 -8.56 2.55 -2.50
C GLU A 205 -7.72 2.51 -1.21
N ASN A 206 -8.09 1.63 -0.26
CA ASN A 206 -7.40 1.48 1.02
C ASN A 206 -6.63 0.16 1.06
N ARG A 207 -5.37 0.24 1.48
CA ARG A 207 -4.43 -0.87 1.58
C ARG A 207 -4.90 -1.91 2.58
N ALA A 208 -5.50 -1.51 3.70
CA ALA A 208 -6.03 -2.46 4.68
C ALA A 208 -7.11 -3.38 4.06
N ASP A 209 -7.96 -2.84 3.21
CA ASP A 209 -9.01 -3.60 2.53
C ASP A 209 -8.43 -4.49 1.44
N LEU A 210 -7.46 -4.01 0.67
CA LEU A 210 -6.73 -4.81 -0.32
C LEU A 210 -6.02 -6.01 0.32
N LEU A 211 -5.33 -5.81 1.45
CA LEU A 211 -4.66 -6.89 2.16
C LEU A 211 -5.65 -7.88 2.78
N GLN A 212 -6.80 -7.38 3.27
CA GLN A 212 -7.87 -8.25 3.74
C GLN A 212 -8.41 -9.12 2.61
N PHE A 213 -8.65 -8.54 1.43
CA PHE A 213 -9.05 -9.26 0.24
C PHE A 213 -8.02 -10.32 -0.18
N TYR A 214 -6.73 -9.99 -0.16
CA TYR A 214 -5.66 -10.95 -0.42
C TYR A 214 -5.71 -12.15 0.54
N ILE A 215 -5.89 -11.90 1.85
CA ILE A 215 -5.99 -12.98 2.85
C ILE A 215 -7.20 -13.86 2.59
N ASP A 216 -8.37 -13.26 2.34
CA ASP A 216 -9.62 -14.01 2.15
C ASP A 216 -9.58 -14.83 0.86
N LEU A 217 -9.00 -14.29 -0.22
CA LEU A 217 -8.77 -15.00 -1.47
C LEU A 217 -7.87 -16.23 -1.30
N ASN A 218 -6.79 -16.08 -0.54
CA ASN A 218 -5.69 -17.05 -0.48
C ASN A 218 -5.77 -18.01 0.73
N SER A 219 -6.78 -17.85 1.59
CA SER A 219 -7.00 -18.73 2.77
C SER A 219 -8.03 -19.85 2.55
N GLY A 220 -8.74 -19.86 1.41
CA GLY A 220 -9.78 -20.84 1.08
C GLY A 220 -9.30 -22.28 0.79
N GLY A 221 -8.03 -22.62 1.01
CA GLY A 221 -7.43 -23.94 0.78
C GLY A 221 -5.90 -23.97 0.96
N THR A 222 -5.24 -25.07 0.58
CA THR A 222 -3.77 -25.24 0.68
C THR A 222 -3.05 -24.65 -0.54
N VAL A 223 -2.96 -23.33 -0.63
CA VAL A 223 -2.22 -22.65 -1.72
C VAL A 223 -1.17 -21.66 -1.21
N HIS A 224 -1.26 -21.21 0.05
CA HIS A 224 -0.27 -20.32 0.68
C HIS A 224 0.20 -20.91 2.02
N GLY A 225 1.47 -20.72 2.35
CA GLY A 225 1.99 -21.12 3.66
C GLY A 225 1.38 -20.28 4.79
N SER A 226 1.21 -20.84 5.99
CA SER A 226 0.71 -20.11 7.16
C SER A 226 1.51 -18.85 7.45
N ASP A 227 2.84 -18.95 7.32
CA ASP A 227 3.78 -17.87 7.62
C ASP A 227 3.60 -16.66 6.71
N GLU A 228 3.25 -16.92 5.45
CA GLU A 228 2.98 -15.89 4.44
C GLU A 228 1.70 -15.13 4.80
N LEU A 229 0.61 -15.85 5.08
CA LEU A 229 -0.64 -15.23 5.48
C LEU A 229 -0.50 -14.47 6.80
N ASP A 230 0.31 -14.96 7.74
CA ASP A 230 0.60 -14.27 9.00
C ASP A 230 1.39 -12.98 8.78
N ARG A 231 2.33 -12.97 7.83
CA ARG A 231 3.04 -11.76 7.41
C ARG A 231 2.08 -10.72 6.84
N VAL A 232 1.16 -11.14 5.96
CA VAL A 232 0.16 -10.23 5.37
C VAL A 232 -0.83 -9.72 6.43
N ARG A 233 -1.23 -10.56 7.40
CA ARG A 233 -2.03 -10.12 8.57
C ARG A 233 -1.31 -9.02 9.35
N ARG A 234 0.00 -9.16 9.59
CA ARG A 234 0.81 -8.12 10.25
C ARG A 234 0.86 -6.83 9.42
N LEU A 235 1.04 -6.91 8.10
CA LEU A 235 1.01 -5.74 7.21
C LEU A 235 -0.35 -5.03 7.27
N ARG A 236 -1.46 -5.78 7.27
CA ARG A 236 -2.82 -5.23 7.37
C ARG A 236 -3.02 -4.51 8.70
N ASP A 237 -2.60 -5.13 9.79
CA ASP A 237 -2.75 -4.57 11.12
C ASP A 237 -1.88 -3.31 11.29
N GLN A 238 -0.68 -3.27 10.69
CA GLN A 238 0.15 -2.06 10.61
C GLN A 238 -0.53 -0.95 9.81
N THR A 239 -1.15 -1.24 8.67
CA THR A 239 -1.91 -0.25 7.89
C THR A 239 -3.09 0.31 8.68
N ARG A 240 -3.93 -0.57 9.26
CA ARG A 240 -5.07 -0.15 10.10
C ARG A 240 -4.64 0.65 11.31
N ARG A 241 -3.48 0.31 11.88
CA ARG A 241 -2.84 1.09 12.91
C ARG A 241 -2.53 2.47 12.33
N SER A 242 -1.77 2.61 11.26
CA SER A 242 -1.39 3.92 10.70
C SER A 242 -2.55 4.87 10.34
N GLU A 243 -3.76 4.35 10.07
CA GLU A 243 -4.97 5.14 9.79
C GLU A 243 -5.66 5.74 11.05
N ASN A 244 -5.33 5.30 12.27
CA ASN A 244 -6.17 5.53 13.46
C ASN A 244 -5.61 6.50 14.53
N MET A 245 -4.52 7.25 14.31
CA MET A 245 -4.03 8.18 15.35
C MET A 245 -4.73 9.50 15.17
N ASN A 246 -5.61 9.86 16.10
CA ASN A 246 -6.12 11.21 16.09
C ASN A 246 -5.01 12.20 16.48
N TYR A 247 -5.18 13.47 16.08
CA TYR A 247 -4.19 14.51 16.31
C TYR A 247 -3.81 14.64 17.80
N GLY A 248 -4.80 14.57 18.70
CA GLY A 248 -4.57 14.62 20.15
C GLY A 248 -3.69 13.48 20.67
N GLN A 249 -3.89 12.26 20.18
CA GLN A 249 -3.05 11.10 20.49
C GLN A 249 -1.61 11.29 19.97
N SER A 250 -1.44 11.88 18.78
CA SER A 250 -0.12 12.20 18.23
C SER A 250 0.67 13.16 19.12
N GLN A 251 0.01 14.22 19.60
CA GLN A 251 0.63 15.20 20.50
C GLN A 251 0.96 14.57 21.87
N ALA A 252 0.05 13.74 22.42
CA ALA A 252 0.28 13.03 23.67
C ALA A 252 1.46 12.04 23.59
N VAL A 253 1.64 11.35 22.46
CA VAL A 253 2.82 10.50 22.22
C VAL A 253 4.11 11.32 22.24
N MET A 254 4.13 12.52 21.63
CA MET A 254 5.31 13.40 21.67
C MET A 254 5.63 13.90 23.08
N VAL A 255 4.61 14.22 23.88
CA VAL A 255 4.80 14.62 25.29
C VAL A 255 5.49 13.49 26.08
N LEU A 256 5.01 12.25 25.93
CA LEU A 256 5.61 11.09 26.61
C LEU A 256 6.99 10.71 26.07
N ALA A 257 7.29 10.98 24.79
CA ALA A 257 8.63 10.80 24.26
C ALA A 257 9.63 11.79 24.89
N GLY A 258 9.21 13.03 25.15
CA GLY A 258 9.99 14.01 25.91
C GLY A 258 10.28 13.55 27.34
N GLU A 259 9.27 12.99 28.02
CA GLU A 259 9.43 12.41 29.38
C GLU A 259 10.49 11.30 29.37
N ARG A 260 10.46 10.40 28.38
CA ARG A 260 11.44 9.30 28.25
C ARG A 260 12.86 9.77 27.96
N LEU A 261 13.01 10.89 27.27
CA LEU A 261 14.29 11.52 27.00
C LEU A 261 14.82 12.34 28.20
N GLY A 262 14.10 12.33 29.33
CA GLY A 262 14.51 13.03 30.55
C GLY A 262 14.17 14.52 30.56
N PHE A 263 13.33 15.00 29.64
CA PHE A 263 12.78 16.36 29.72
C PHE A 263 11.68 16.41 30.78
N GLN A 264 11.58 17.55 31.47
CA GLN A 264 10.45 17.82 32.35
C GLN A 264 9.22 18.14 31.51
N MET A 265 8.20 17.29 31.61
CA MET A 265 6.94 17.38 30.87
C MET A 265 5.77 17.51 31.85
N GLU A 266 5.18 18.70 31.94
CA GLU A 266 4.12 19.06 32.88
C GLU A 266 2.81 18.28 32.63
N ASN A 267 2.49 17.97 31.36
CA ASN A 267 1.25 17.30 31.00
C ASN A 267 1.41 15.80 30.73
N ALA A 268 2.49 15.15 31.19
CA ALA A 268 2.71 13.71 30.96
C ALA A 268 1.58 12.83 31.53
N THR A 269 1.04 13.17 32.71
CA THR A 269 -0.10 12.44 33.31
C THR A 269 -1.35 12.56 32.45
N LEU A 270 -1.61 13.76 31.90
CA LEU A 270 -2.74 14.02 31.02
C LEU A 270 -2.58 13.31 29.67
N ALA A 271 -1.35 13.26 29.13
CA ALA A 271 -1.03 12.52 27.92
C ALA A 271 -1.35 11.02 28.09
N LYS A 272 -0.97 10.40 29.23
CA LYS A 272 -1.30 9.00 29.55
C LYS A 272 -2.82 8.74 29.53
N LYS A 273 -3.62 9.66 30.09
CA LYS A 273 -5.09 9.57 30.06
C LYS A 273 -5.67 9.62 28.65
N ILE A 274 -5.17 10.54 27.82
CA ILE A 274 -5.58 10.66 26.41
C ILE A 274 -5.25 9.38 25.64
N LEU A 275 -4.06 8.81 25.85
CA LEU A 275 -3.67 7.55 25.19
C LEU A 275 -4.42 6.33 25.74
N GLY A 276 -4.81 6.36 27.02
CA GLY A 276 -5.64 5.33 27.66
C GLY A 276 -7.12 5.35 27.26
N GLY A 277 -7.55 6.33 26.46
CA GLY A 277 -8.93 6.46 26.00
C GLY A 277 -9.89 7.03 27.04
N GLU A 278 -9.38 7.66 28.09
CA GLU A 278 -10.22 8.34 29.09
C GLU A 278 -10.91 9.58 28.48
N SER A 279 -12.10 9.92 28.98
CA SER A 279 -12.80 11.13 28.58
C SER A 279 -12.08 12.36 29.15
N VAL A 280 -11.55 13.20 28.26
CA VAL A 280 -10.78 14.41 28.60
C VAL A 280 -11.48 15.63 27.99
N HIS A 281 -11.62 16.71 28.77
CA HIS A 281 -12.26 17.94 28.31
C HIS A 281 -11.49 18.58 27.12
N PRO A 282 -12.17 19.09 26.07
CA PRO A 282 -11.53 19.63 24.87
C PRO A 282 -10.42 20.68 25.12
N MET A 283 -10.56 21.51 26.16
CA MET A 283 -9.56 22.52 26.54
C MET A 283 -8.18 21.93 26.84
N PHE A 284 -8.12 20.70 27.37
CA PHE A 284 -6.87 20.06 27.76
C PHE A 284 -6.03 19.60 26.56
N PHE A 285 -6.62 19.41 25.38
CA PHE A 285 -5.86 19.11 24.17
C PHE A 285 -4.93 20.26 23.77
N ALA A 286 -5.32 21.51 24.03
CA ALA A 286 -4.49 22.67 23.74
C ALA A 286 -3.21 22.71 24.59
N PHE A 287 -3.26 22.24 25.85
CA PHE A 287 -2.06 22.17 26.70
C PHE A 287 -1.07 21.13 26.19
N ILE A 288 -1.57 19.95 25.80
CA ILE A 288 -0.77 18.87 25.23
C ILE A 288 -0.14 19.32 23.91
N GLU A 289 -0.89 19.99 23.05
CA GLU A 289 -0.39 20.52 21.78
C GLU A 289 0.70 21.58 21.99
N ASN A 290 0.48 22.55 22.88
CA ASN A 290 1.46 23.59 23.17
C ASN A 290 2.77 23.02 23.71
N GLU A 291 2.67 22.05 24.63
CA GLU A 291 3.84 21.42 25.23
C GLU A 291 4.59 20.53 24.23
N ALA A 292 3.88 19.74 23.44
CA ALA A 292 4.47 18.94 22.37
C ALA A 292 5.18 19.83 21.33
N THR A 293 4.59 20.97 20.98
CA THR A 293 5.20 21.96 20.08
C THR A 293 6.45 22.60 20.69
N ALA A 294 6.42 22.94 21.98
CA ALA A 294 7.58 23.48 22.69
C ALA A 294 8.73 22.46 22.73
N PHE A 295 8.42 21.20 23.03
CA PHE A 295 9.40 20.11 23.02
C PHE A 295 9.98 19.89 21.61
N HIS A 296 9.14 19.84 20.58
CA HIS A 296 9.58 19.74 19.18
C HIS A 296 10.55 20.87 18.81
N ASN A 297 10.20 22.11 19.10
CA ASN A 297 11.04 23.27 18.81
C ASN A 297 12.37 23.27 19.56
N ARG A 298 12.44 22.60 20.72
CA ARG A 298 13.66 22.48 21.51
C ARG A 298 14.66 21.49 20.91
N ILE A 299 14.18 20.39 20.32
CA ILE A 299 15.05 19.34 19.79
C ILE A 299 15.25 19.38 18.28
N ARG A 300 14.46 20.16 17.52
CA ARG A 300 14.45 20.19 16.03
C ARG A 300 15.81 20.38 15.34
N ASN A 301 16.77 21.03 16.01
CA ASN A 301 18.11 21.27 15.46
C ASN A 301 19.17 20.30 16.01
N GLN A 302 18.75 19.22 16.69
CA GLN A 302 19.61 18.21 17.33
C GLN A 302 19.27 16.83 16.76
N PRO A 303 19.93 16.39 15.67
CA PRO A 303 19.55 15.19 14.92
C PRO A 303 19.50 13.91 15.76
N GLU A 304 20.48 13.72 16.66
CA GLU A 304 20.54 12.53 17.52
C GLU A 304 19.36 12.48 18.52
N LEU A 305 18.98 13.62 19.10
CA LEU A 305 17.81 13.69 19.98
C LEU A 305 16.50 13.50 19.22
N VAL A 306 16.41 14.01 17.99
CA VAL A 306 15.24 13.78 17.12
C VAL A 306 15.10 12.29 16.81
N GLU A 307 16.19 11.60 16.51
CA GLU A 307 16.19 10.16 16.25
C GLU A 307 15.75 9.36 17.48
N GLN A 308 16.32 9.65 18.66
CA GLN A 308 15.92 8.99 19.91
C GLN A 308 14.45 9.29 20.25
N ALA A 309 13.98 10.52 20.04
CA ALA A 309 12.59 10.89 20.26
C ALA A 309 11.64 10.12 19.34
N ASN A 310 11.99 9.94 18.06
CA ASN A 310 11.23 9.12 17.12
C ASN A 310 11.14 7.66 17.59
N GLN A 311 12.25 7.08 18.07
CA GLN A 311 12.28 5.71 18.59
C GLN A 311 11.34 5.57 19.81
N HIS A 312 11.34 6.54 20.71
CA HIS A 312 10.42 6.57 21.85
C HIS A 312 8.96 6.73 21.42
N CYS A 313 8.65 7.59 20.45
CA CYS A 313 7.29 7.71 19.91
C CYS A 313 6.76 6.38 19.37
N VAL A 314 7.59 5.61 18.66
CA VAL A 314 7.24 4.27 18.16
C VAL A 314 7.00 3.29 19.30
N ALA A 315 7.87 3.28 20.32
CA ALA A 315 7.72 2.41 21.48
C ALA A 315 6.45 2.73 22.29
N ILE A 316 6.16 4.01 22.54
CA ILE A 316 4.96 4.46 23.25
C ILE A 316 3.71 4.11 22.45
N ALA A 317 3.70 4.35 21.13
CA ALA A 317 2.59 3.96 20.29
C ALA A 317 2.33 2.44 20.39
N ALA A 318 3.37 1.61 20.39
CA ALA A 318 3.22 0.16 20.57
C ALA A 318 2.63 -0.20 21.95
N GLU A 319 3.07 0.44 23.04
CA GLU A 319 2.59 0.18 24.40
C GLU A 319 1.10 0.48 24.58
N TYR A 320 0.61 1.57 23.98
CA TYR A 320 -0.79 1.96 24.04
C TYR A 320 -1.63 1.34 22.91
N ALA A 321 -1.07 0.37 22.17
CA ALA A 321 -1.68 -0.25 21.00
C ALA A 321 -2.16 0.77 19.93
N LEU A 322 -1.46 1.90 19.84
CA LEU A 322 -1.75 2.98 18.91
C LEU A 322 -1.06 2.77 17.54
N PRO A 323 -1.64 3.35 16.47
CA PRO A 323 -0.99 3.64 15.20
C PRO A 323 0.50 3.97 15.22
N ALA A 324 1.29 3.47 14.27
CA ALA A 324 2.58 4.08 13.94
C ALA A 324 2.40 5.10 12.81
N ALA A 325 2.97 6.30 12.93
CA ALA A 325 2.95 7.29 11.85
C ALA A 325 3.87 6.88 10.69
N ARG A 326 3.41 7.09 9.45
CA ARG A 326 4.07 6.70 8.19
C ARG A 326 5.35 7.54 7.96
N ALA A 327 6.50 6.91 7.81
CA ALA A 327 7.71 7.55 7.28
C ALA A 327 7.56 7.68 5.75
N THR A 328 7.41 8.89 5.23
CA THR A 328 7.40 9.16 3.78
C THR A 328 8.74 9.71 3.36
N GLY A 329 9.28 9.29 2.21
CA GLY A 329 10.50 9.85 1.61
C GLY A 329 10.29 11.29 1.10
N PRO A 330 11.37 11.98 0.68
CA PRO A 330 11.31 13.39 0.32
C PRO A 330 10.52 13.61 -0.98
N GLU A 331 9.49 14.46 -0.93
CA GLU A 331 8.99 15.18 -2.11
C GLU A 331 10.04 16.22 -2.53
N GLU A 332 10.58 16.08 -3.74
CA GLU A 332 11.32 17.16 -4.39
C GLU A 332 10.33 18.27 -4.77
N THR A 333 10.24 19.30 -3.94
CA THR A 333 9.61 20.56 -4.34
C THR A 333 10.50 21.26 -5.36
N GLN A 334 10.32 20.95 -6.65
CA GLN A 334 10.79 21.79 -7.74
C GLN A 334 9.75 22.90 -7.98
N ASN A 335 9.96 24.05 -7.33
CA ASN A 335 9.33 25.30 -7.76
C ASN A 335 10.16 25.86 -8.93
N GLU A 336 9.77 25.57 -10.17
CA GLU A 336 10.14 26.41 -11.32
C GLU A 336 8.99 27.38 -11.65
N PRO A 337 9.28 28.67 -11.85
CA PRO A 337 8.25 29.64 -12.22
C PRO A 337 7.79 29.44 -13.67
N SER A 338 6.48 29.23 -13.80
CA SER A 338 5.70 29.24 -15.05
C SER A 338 6.06 30.44 -15.96
N LEU A 339 6.76 30.17 -17.06
CA LEU A 339 6.77 31.04 -18.23
C LEU A 339 5.55 30.71 -19.09
N ARG A 340 4.57 31.62 -19.11
CA ARG A 340 3.48 31.59 -20.09
C ARG A 340 4.02 31.98 -21.47
N PRO A 341 3.66 31.28 -22.56
CA PRO A 341 3.95 31.77 -23.89
C PRO A 341 2.96 32.88 -24.26
N THR A 342 3.49 34.07 -24.51
CA THR A 342 2.76 35.15 -25.19
C THR A 342 2.63 34.79 -26.67
N TYR A 343 1.40 34.56 -27.13
CA TYR A 343 1.07 34.61 -28.55
C TYR A 343 1.18 36.06 -29.03
N SER A 344 2.10 36.34 -29.94
CA SER A 344 2.04 37.51 -30.83
C SER A 344 2.00 37.00 -32.26
N GLY A 345 0.91 37.30 -32.96
CA GLY A 345 0.78 37.04 -34.38
C GLY A 345 1.64 38.00 -35.22
N ALA A 346 2.13 37.47 -36.33
CA ALA A 346 2.31 38.11 -37.62
C ALA A 346 2.44 37.00 -38.66
#